data_AF-A0A9R1I045-F1
#
_entry.id   AF-A0A9R1I045-F1
#
_cell.length_a   1.000
_cell.length_b   1.000
_cell.length_c   1.000
_cell.angle_alpha   90.00
_cell.angle_beta   90.00
_cell.angle_gamma   90.00
#
_symmetry.space_group_name_H-M   'P 1'
#
loop_
_entity.id
_entity.type
_entity.pdbx_description
1 polymer ?
#
loop_
_entity_poly.entity_id
_entity_poly.type
_entity_poly.pdbx_seq_one_letter_code
_entity_poly.pdbx_strand_id
1 'polypeptide(L)'
;MAKGDAPTGVVTELGAEKAEAEVDAGFEFAFNNKAFSDRVLRIEVVGTSCKRRRYKAKDNEGEGIDSSCVVMGTPGLRVKTIHVSSVILAARSSFFFKLFSNGVKKSGQRQTKIRIADSEENAFMELLKFMYNGRLTPTTESTLLVDILMAADKFDVVSCIKLCSQRLIGQPMTLESAVRCLDIPCSISMAADLSEAAKKFLSKRYEKFLSTKMN
;
A
#
# COMPACT_ATOMS: atom_id res chain seq x y z
N MET A 1 -51.06 50.70 -1.67
CA MET A 1 -51.33 49.27 -1.40
C MET A 1 -50.10 48.48 -1.80
N ALA A 2 -49.50 47.79 -0.83
CA ALA A 2 -48.19 47.18 -0.91
C ALA A 2 -48.25 45.70 -1.32
N LYS A 3 -47.22 45.25 -2.04
CA LYS A 3 -46.62 43.89 -2.16
C LYS A 3 -45.99 43.80 -3.56
N GLY A 4 -44.71 43.55 -3.78
CA GLY A 4 -43.62 43.04 -2.93
C GLY A 4 -42.75 42.18 -3.85
N ASP A 5 -41.54 42.65 -4.15
CA ASP A 5 -40.52 41.96 -4.94
C ASP A 5 -40.05 40.65 -4.29
N ALA A 6 -39.56 39.73 -5.13
CA ALA A 6 -39.06 38.39 -4.79
C ALA A 6 -37.84 38.43 -3.82
N PRO A 7 -37.48 37.30 -3.17
CA PRO A 7 -36.57 36.39 -3.88
C PRO A 7 -36.78 34.89 -3.63
N THR A 8 -36.54 34.15 -4.71
CA THR A 8 -35.76 32.91 -4.84
C THR A 8 -35.31 32.24 -3.53
N GLY A 9 -36.06 31.23 -3.09
CA GLY A 9 -35.60 30.25 -2.10
C GLY A 9 -34.96 29.05 -2.79
N VAL A 10 -33.65 29.11 -3.01
CA VAL A 10 -32.85 27.92 -3.36
C VAL A 10 -32.58 27.18 -2.06
N VAL A 11 -33.33 26.11 -1.80
CA VAL A 11 -32.97 25.15 -0.75
C VAL A 11 -31.68 24.46 -1.17
N THR A 12 -30.59 24.94 -0.58
CA THR A 12 -29.27 24.31 -0.63
C THR A 12 -29.31 23.18 0.39
N GLU A 13 -29.73 21.99 -0.03
CA GLU A 13 -29.57 20.80 0.81
C GLU A 13 -28.09 20.42 0.82
N LEU A 14 -27.51 20.62 2.00
CA LEU A 14 -26.15 20.29 2.38
C LEU A 14 -25.86 18.83 2.06
N GLY A 15 -24.78 18.62 1.31
CA GLY A 15 -24.28 17.29 0.95
C GLY A 15 -24.11 16.42 2.19
N ALA A 16 -24.88 15.34 2.21
CA ALA A 16 -24.51 14.15 2.95
C ALA A 16 -23.26 13.57 2.28
N GLU A 17 -22.15 13.71 2.99
CA GLU A 17 -20.86 13.08 2.76
C GLU A 17 -21.05 11.67 2.22
N LYS A 18 -20.67 11.51 0.95
CA LYS A 18 -20.77 10.27 0.19
C LYS A 18 -19.94 9.22 0.92
N ALA A 19 -20.62 8.29 1.59
CA ALA A 19 -20.04 7.10 2.19
C ALA A 19 -19.00 6.52 1.23
N GLU A 20 -17.74 6.55 1.67
CA GLU A 20 -16.62 6.00 0.93
C GLU A 20 -16.97 4.56 0.57
N ALA A 21 -16.76 4.18 -0.69
CA ALA A 21 -17.12 2.87 -1.19
C ALA A 21 -16.22 1.81 -0.54
N GLU A 22 -16.55 1.43 0.70
CA GLU A 22 -16.18 0.16 1.28
C GLU A 22 -16.66 -0.88 0.28
N VAL A 23 -15.71 -1.61 -0.29
CA VAL A 23 -16.05 -2.70 -1.20
C VAL A 23 -16.54 -3.82 -0.31
N ASP A 24 -17.80 -3.76 0.15
CA ASP A 24 -18.43 -4.70 1.09
C ASP A 24 -18.09 -6.13 0.66
N ALA A 25 -17.08 -6.69 1.31
CA ALA A 25 -16.58 -8.01 1.02
C ALA A 25 -16.86 -8.79 2.28
N GLY A 26 -18.08 -9.29 2.41
CA GLY A 26 -18.48 -10.18 3.49
C GLY A 26 -17.77 -11.54 3.47
N PHE A 27 -16.57 -11.66 2.88
CA PHE A 27 -15.84 -12.93 2.72
C PHE A 27 -14.75 -13.14 3.75
N GLU A 28 -14.66 -12.32 4.80
CA GLU A 28 -13.67 -12.45 5.87
C GLU A 28 -13.60 -13.89 6.44
N PHE A 29 -14.76 -14.56 6.58
CA PHE A 29 -14.87 -15.96 7.04
C PHE A 29 -14.11 -16.98 6.16
N ALA A 30 -13.90 -16.65 4.88
CA ALA A 30 -13.23 -17.50 3.90
C ALA A 30 -11.72 -17.30 3.84
N PHE A 31 -11.18 -16.28 4.51
CA PHE A 31 -9.75 -16.00 4.51
C PHE A 31 -8.96 -17.12 5.16
N ASN A 32 -7.96 -17.66 4.45
CA ASN A 32 -7.12 -18.78 4.91
C ASN A 32 -7.92 -20.00 5.41
N ASN A 33 -9.11 -20.25 4.83
CA ASN A 33 -9.97 -21.34 5.24
C ASN A 33 -10.01 -22.43 4.16
N LYS A 34 -9.61 -23.65 4.53
CA LYS A 34 -9.57 -24.81 3.62
C LYS A 34 -10.94 -25.15 3.01
N ALA A 35 -12.04 -24.92 3.74
CA ALA A 35 -13.39 -25.21 3.26
C ALA A 35 -13.85 -24.26 2.14
N PHE A 36 -13.31 -23.04 2.10
CA PHE A 36 -13.69 -21.99 1.15
C PHE A 36 -12.58 -21.65 0.15
N SER A 37 -11.58 -22.53 0.03
CA SER A 37 -10.42 -22.32 -0.81
C SER A 37 -10.27 -23.44 -1.83
N ASP A 38 -10.08 -23.06 -3.08
CA ASP A 38 -9.79 -23.96 -4.20
C ASP A 38 -8.29 -24.06 -4.49
N ARG A 39 -7.46 -23.16 -3.90
CA ARG A 39 -6.02 -23.10 -4.11
C ARG A 39 -5.24 -22.94 -2.80
N VAL A 40 -3.96 -23.31 -2.87
CA VAL A 40 -2.96 -23.02 -1.83
C VAL A 40 -1.94 -22.05 -2.43
N LEU A 41 -1.86 -20.84 -1.87
CA LEU A 41 -0.85 -19.87 -2.26
C LEU A 41 0.40 -20.08 -1.41
N ARG A 42 1.52 -20.41 -2.07
CA ARG A 42 2.85 -20.52 -1.48
C ARG A 42 3.60 -19.21 -1.71
N ILE A 43 3.80 -18.47 -0.64
CA ILE A 43 4.51 -17.20 -0.60
C ILE A 43 5.96 -17.51 -0.22
N GLU A 44 6.87 -17.26 -1.15
CA GLU A 44 8.32 -17.35 -0.94
C GLU A 44 8.83 -15.95 -0.62
N VAL A 45 9.18 -15.73 0.64
CA VAL A 45 9.74 -14.48 1.14
C VAL A 45 11.26 -14.56 1.01
N VAL A 46 11.82 -13.63 0.25
CA VAL A 46 13.26 -13.58 -0.05
C VAL A 46 13.88 -12.44 0.76
N GLY A 47 14.82 -12.78 1.64
CA GLY A 47 15.61 -11.82 2.37
C GLY A 47 16.46 -10.96 1.43
N THR A 48 16.06 -9.70 1.24
CA THR A 48 16.92 -8.70 0.61
C THR A 48 17.82 -8.11 1.71
N SER A 49 19.09 -8.49 1.72
CA SER A 49 20.07 -7.94 2.65
C SER A 49 20.44 -6.50 2.28
N CYS A 50 19.50 -5.56 2.44
CA CYS A 50 19.74 -4.13 2.25
C CYS A 50 20.06 -3.47 3.60
N LYS A 51 21.31 -3.61 4.06
CA LYS A 51 21.82 -2.70 5.10
C LYS A 51 22.02 -1.32 4.45
N ARG A 52 21.14 -0.37 4.77
CA ARG A 52 21.36 1.06 4.47
C ARG A 52 22.71 1.47 5.05
N ARG A 53 23.66 1.84 4.19
CA ARG A 53 24.92 2.46 4.63
C ARG A 53 24.57 3.74 5.39
N ARG A 54 24.77 3.71 6.71
CA ARG A 54 24.87 4.91 7.54
C ARG A 54 26.20 5.56 7.18
N TYR A 55 26.21 6.50 6.25
CA TYR A 55 27.40 7.32 6.00
C TYR A 55 27.63 8.17 7.25
N LYS A 56 28.55 7.72 8.11
CA LYS A 56 29.22 8.63 9.04
C LYS A 56 30.17 9.46 8.19
N ALA A 57 29.97 10.78 8.17
CA ALA A 57 30.97 11.70 7.67
C ALA A 57 32.20 11.59 8.58
N LYS A 58 33.34 11.18 8.01
CA LYS A 58 34.70 11.54 8.45
C LYS A 58 35.66 11.45 7.26
N ASP A 59 36.04 12.63 6.78
CA ASP A 59 37.40 13.11 6.50
C ASP A 59 38.39 12.16 5.78
N ASN A 60 38.59 12.45 4.49
CA ASN A 60 39.80 12.35 3.64
C ASN A 60 41.03 11.53 4.12
N GLU A 61 41.41 10.48 3.36
CA GLU A 61 42.52 10.43 2.39
C GLU A 61 42.99 8.97 2.18
N GLY A 62 43.17 8.59 0.90
CA GLY A 62 44.13 7.55 0.50
C GLY A 62 43.73 6.08 0.61
N GLU A 63 43.72 5.43 -0.57
CA GLU A 63 44.19 4.06 -0.81
C GLU A 63 43.18 2.88 -0.78
N GLY A 64 43.15 2.17 -1.93
CA GLY A 64 42.87 0.73 -2.03
C GLY A 64 41.42 0.28 -1.89
N ILE A 65 40.64 0.34 -2.97
CA ILE A 65 39.33 -0.34 -3.04
C ILE A 65 39.58 -1.84 -3.27
N ASP A 66 39.77 -2.61 -2.22
CA ASP A 66 39.34 -4.01 -2.23
C ASP A 66 37.95 -4.06 -1.60
N SER A 67 36.92 -3.99 -2.46
CA SER A 67 35.52 -4.16 -2.06
C SER A 67 35.27 -5.63 -1.73
N SER A 68 35.85 -6.07 -0.62
CA SER A 68 35.52 -7.35 -0.01
C SER A 68 34.15 -7.22 0.65
N CYS A 69 33.12 -7.71 -0.06
CA CYS A 69 31.80 -7.95 0.48
C CYS A 69 31.86 -9.09 1.50
N VAL A 70 32.03 -8.75 2.78
CA VAL A 70 32.14 -9.74 3.85
C VAL A 70 30.77 -10.40 4.13
N VAL A 71 30.72 -11.67 3.75
CA VAL A 71 29.82 -12.77 4.13
C VAL A 71 28.33 -12.64 3.75
N MET A 72 28.02 -13.37 2.67
CA MET A 72 26.75 -14.04 2.39
C MET A 72 26.15 -14.66 3.65
N GLY A 73 25.12 -14.02 4.20
CA GLY A 73 24.05 -14.77 4.82
C GLY A 73 23.26 -15.42 3.68
N THR A 74 23.07 -16.75 3.73
CA THR A 74 22.10 -17.41 2.87
C THR A 74 20.79 -16.62 3.00
N PRO A 75 20.22 -16.08 1.90
CA PRO A 75 18.94 -15.38 2.00
C PRO A 75 17.98 -16.33 2.71
N GLY A 76 17.49 -15.92 3.88
CA GLY A 76 16.55 -16.73 4.64
C GLY A 76 15.29 -16.86 3.80
N LEU A 77 15.13 -17.98 3.10
CA LEU A 77 13.94 -18.24 2.31
C LEU A 77 12.84 -18.65 3.29
N ARG A 78 12.02 -17.69 3.72
CA ARG A 78 10.83 -18.01 4.51
C ARG A 78 9.71 -18.40 3.55
N VAL A 79 9.07 -19.53 3.81
CA VAL A 79 7.95 -19.99 2.98
C VAL A 79 6.69 -19.98 3.84
N LYS A 80 5.67 -19.27 3.37
CA LYS A 80 4.35 -19.19 4.00
C LYS A 80 3.31 -19.76 3.06
N THR A 81 2.45 -20.63 3.56
CA THR A 81 1.36 -21.21 2.77
C THR A 81 0.03 -20.79 3.33
N ILE A 82 -0.86 -20.29 2.47
CA ILE A 82 -2.21 -19.89 2.84
C ILE A 82 -3.23 -20.50 1.90
N HIS A 83 -4.41 -20.81 2.42
CA HIS A 83 -5.55 -21.25 1.63
C HIS A 83 -6.26 -20.04 1.02
N VAL A 84 -6.45 -20.04 -0.31
CA VAL A 84 -7.08 -18.93 -1.01
C VAL A 84 -8.15 -19.38 -1.99
N SER A 85 -9.13 -18.50 -2.21
CA SER A 85 -10.18 -18.61 -3.21
C SER A 85 -9.73 -17.83 -4.44
N SER A 86 -9.50 -18.55 -5.54
CA SER A 86 -9.06 -17.96 -6.79
C SER A 86 -10.09 -17.02 -7.38
N VAL A 87 -11.38 -17.30 -7.17
CA VAL A 87 -12.49 -16.46 -7.64
C VAL A 87 -12.50 -15.11 -6.92
N ILE A 88 -12.37 -15.10 -5.60
CA ILE A 88 -12.33 -13.86 -4.81
C ILE A 88 -11.12 -13.01 -5.23
N LEU A 89 -9.94 -13.64 -5.30
CA LEU A 89 -8.72 -12.92 -5.65
C LEU A 89 -8.75 -12.40 -7.10
N ALA A 90 -9.18 -13.21 -8.06
CA ALA A 90 -9.26 -12.83 -9.46
C ALA A 90 -10.28 -11.71 -9.73
N ALA A 91 -11.40 -11.68 -8.99
CA ALA A 91 -12.39 -10.62 -9.11
C ALA A 91 -11.86 -9.26 -8.65
N ARG A 92 -10.86 -9.25 -7.76
CA ARG A 92 -10.32 -8.05 -7.11
C ARG A 92 -8.96 -7.61 -7.64
N SER A 93 -8.32 -8.45 -8.46
CA SER A 93 -6.98 -8.23 -9.00
C SER A 93 -6.83 -8.84 -10.38
N SER A 94 -6.48 -8.02 -11.36
CA SER A 94 -6.21 -8.53 -12.71
C SER A 94 -4.91 -9.35 -12.74
N PHE A 95 -3.95 -9.08 -11.84
CA PHE A 95 -2.77 -9.93 -11.67
C PHE A 95 -3.18 -11.35 -11.28
N PHE A 96 -4.00 -11.51 -10.25
CA PHE A 96 -4.46 -12.83 -9.81
C PHE A 96 -5.39 -13.48 -10.84
N PHE A 97 -6.23 -12.70 -11.53
CA PHE A 97 -7.02 -13.20 -12.65
C PHE A 97 -6.12 -13.84 -13.70
N LYS A 98 -5.10 -13.12 -14.20
CA LYS A 98 -4.12 -13.64 -15.17
C LYS A 98 -3.34 -14.83 -14.61
N LEU A 99 -2.92 -14.76 -13.35
CA LEU A 99 -2.17 -15.84 -12.68
C LEU A 99 -2.96 -17.15 -12.64
N PHE A 100 -4.26 -17.09 -12.37
CA PHE A 100 -5.11 -18.27 -12.27
C PHE A 100 -5.68 -18.74 -13.61
N SER A 101 -5.94 -17.82 -14.55
CA SER A 101 -6.42 -18.15 -15.91
C SER A 101 -5.31 -18.70 -16.80
N ASN A 102 -4.08 -18.21 -16.69
CA ASN A 102 -2.93 -18.75 -17.42
C ASN A 102 -2.40 -20.06 -16.82
N GLY A 103 -2.90 -20.47 -15.65
CA GLY A 103 -2.56 -21.72 -14.96
C GLY A 103 -3.36 -22.95 -15.39
N VAL A 104 -4.27 -22.84 -16.36
CA VAL A 104 -5.05 -23.97 -16.86
C VAL A 104 -4.23 -24.74 -17.91
N LYS A 105 -3.24 -25.50 -17.44
CA LYS A 105 -2.70 -26.75 -18.02
C LYS A 105 -1.30 -27.02 -17.47
N LYS A 106 -1.23 -27.91 -16.47
CA LYS A 106 -0.38 -29.12 -16.41
C LYS A 106 -0.45 -29.69 -14.99
N SER A 107 -0.98 -30.91 -14.89
CA SER A 107 -0.92 -31.82 -13.74
C SER A 107 -1.28 -31.26 -12.35
N GLY A 108 -2.54 -31.39 -11.92
CA GLY A 108 -2.96 -31.62 -10.52
C GLY A 108 -2.52 -30.65 -9.40
N GLN A 109 -1.70 -29.64 -9.66
CA GLN A 109 -1.02 -28.86 -8.64
C GLN A 109 -1.86 -27.62 -8.31
N ARG A 110 -2.68 -27.73 -7.25
CA ARG A 110 -3.47 -26.64 -6.67
C ARG A 110 -2.62 -25.57 -5.98
N GLN A 111 -1.29 -25.64 -6.10
CA GLN A 111 -0.35 -24.76 -5.44
C GLN A 111 0.18 -23.71 -6.41
N THR A 112 -0.10 -22.44 -6.11
CA THR A 112 0.42 -21.29 -6.86
C THR A 112 1.56 -20.67 -6.06
N LYS A 113 2.66 -20.27 -6.72
CA LYS A 113 3.82 -19.68 -6.04
C LYS A 113 3.92 -18.19 -6.35
N ILE A 114 4.18 -17.38 -5.33
CA ILE A 114 4.48 -15.95 -5.45
C ILE A 114 5.76 -15.65 -4.66
N ARG A 115 6.63 -14.82 -5.23
CA ARG A 115 7.86 -14.35 -4.57
C ARG A 115 7.71 -12.89 -4.17
N ILE A 116 8.05 -12.58 -2.93
CA ILE A 116 8.04 -11.22 -2.37
C ILE A 116 9.34 -10.98 -1.59
N ALA A 117 9.70 -9.71 -1.42
CA ALA A 117 10.80 -9.36 -0.52
C ALA A 117 10.37 -9.46 0.95
N ASP A 118 11.32 -9.72 1.85
CA ASP A 118 11.08 -9.71 3.30
C ASP A 118 10.42 -8.41 3.79
N SER A 119 10.78 -7.28 3.21
CA SER A 119 10.18 -5.97 3.53
C SER A 119 8.72 -5.83 3.11
N GLU A 120 8.27 -6.60 2.10
CA GLU A 120 6.91 -6.53 1.55
C GLU A 120 5.94 -7.48 2.26
N GLU A 121 6.43 -8.39 3.11
CA GLU A 121 5.62 -9.48 3.68
C GLU A 121 4.37 -8.97 4.40
N ASN A 122 4.52 -7.96 5.27
CA ASN A 122 3.39 -7.44 6.03
C ASN A 122 2.36 -6.74 5.12
N ALA A 123 2.85 -5.91 4.18
CA ALA A 123 2.00 -5.21 3.22
C ALA A 123 1.23 -6.18 2.32
N PHE A 124 1.88 -7.24 1.84
CA PHE A 124 1.24 -8.26 1.02
C PHE A 124 0.18 -9.05 1.81
N MET A 125 0.43 -9.37 3.08
CA MET A 125 -0.56 -10.04 3.92
C MET A 125 -1.78 -9.17 4.20
N GLU A 126 -1.60 -7.87 4.47
CA GLU A 126 -2.72 -6.92 4.62
C GLU A 126 -3.49 -6.76 3.31
N LEU A 127 -2.81 -6.71 2.16
CA LEU A 127 -3.46 -6.65 0.85
C LEU A 127 -4.35 -7.87 0.61
N LEU A 128 -3.88 -9.08 0.95
CA LEU A 128 -4.68 -10.29 0.82
C LEU A 128 -5.91 -10.27 1.73
N LYS A 129 -5.79 -9.78 2.97
CA LYS A 129 -6.96 -9.59 3.85
C LYS A 129 -7.95 -8.59 3.25
N PHE A 130 -7.45 -7.47 2.75
CA PHE A 130 -8.25 -6.45 2.08
C PHE A 130 -9.05 -7.01 0.90
N MET A 131 -8.46 -7.91 0.10
CA MET A 131 -9.18 -8.54 -1.01
C MET A 131 -10.37 -9.41 -0.54
N TYR A 132 -10.35 -9.90 0.70
CA TYR A 132 -11.41 -10.70 1.30
C TYR A 132 -12.43 -9.90 2.09
N ASN A 133 -12.02 -8.85 2.82
CA ASN A 133 -12.89 -8.09 3.73
C ASN A 133 -13.17 -6.65 3.27
N GLY A 134 -12.50 -6.17 2.22
CA GLY A 134 -12.69 -4.85 1.63
C GLY A 134 -12.16 -3.69 2.49
N ARG A 135 -11.49 -3.97 3.61
CA ARG A 135 -11.09 -2.97 4.60
C ARG A 135 -9.61 -3.08 4.94
N LEU A 136 -9.00 -1.94 5.23
CA LEU A 136 -7.66 -1.88 5.81
C LEU A 136 -7.78 -1.73 7.32
N THR A 137 -6.85 -2.32 8.08
CA THR A 137 -6.85 -2.22 9.54
C THR A 137 -6.75 -0.74 9.96
N PRO A 138 -7.65 -0.22 10.82
CA PRO A 138 -7.68 1.21 11.15
C PRO A 138 -6.40 1.73 11.82
N THR A 139 -5.67 0.85 12.51
CA THR A 139 -4.41 1.14 13.21
C THR A 139 -3.17 0.94 12.34
N THR A 140 -3.33 0.97 11.01
CA THR A 140 -2.21 0.85 10.08
C THR A 140 -1.38 2.14 10.13
N GLU A 141 -0.11 2.02 10.49
CA GLU A 141 0.87 3.11 10.40
C GLU A 141 0.93 3.69 8.98
N SER A 142 1.03 5.01 8.81
CA SER A 142 1.07 5.66 7.48
C SER A 142 2.20 5.10 6.59
N THR A 143 3.29 4.73 7.25
CA THR A 143 4.45 3.99 6.76
C THR A 143 4.07 2.66 6.09
N LEU A 144 3.32 1.80 6.80
CA LEU A 144 2.82 0.53 6.28
C LEU A 144 1.76 0.75 5.20
N LEU A 145 0.96 1.82 5.30
CA LEU A 145 -0.06 2.17 4.31
C LEU A 145 0.56 2.51 2.95
N VAL A 146 1.71 3.19 2.92
CA VAL A 146 2.49 3.39 1.70
C VAL A 146 2.99 2.04 1.16
N ASP A 147 3.48 1.16 2.02
CA ASP A 147 3.96 -0.17 1.59
C ASP A 147 2.83 -1.04 1.01
N ILE A 148 1.61 -0.95 1.59
CA ILE A 148 0.40 -1.60 1.05
C ILE A 148 0.01 -1.00 -0.29
N LEU A 149 0.08 0.33 -0.46
CA LEU A 149 -0.18 0.99 -1.74
C LEU A 149 0.77 0.49 -2.83
N MET A 150 2.07 0.37 -2.53
CA MET A 150 3.07 -0.17 -3.45
C MET A 150 2.79 -1.64 -3.80
N ALA A 151 2.39 -2.45 -2.82
CA ALA A 151 1.98 -3.83 -3.07
C ALA A 151 0.69 -3.88 -3.91
N ALA A 152 -0.29 -3.02 -3.65
CA ALA A 152 -1.54 -2.96 -4.39
C ALA A 152 -1.31 -2.62 -5.86
N ASP A 153 -0.39 -1.71 -6.17
CA ASP A 153 0.04 -1.43 -7.55
C ASP A 153 0.71 -2.67 -8.19
N LYS A 154 1.68 -3.27 -7.49
CA LYS A 154 2.41 -4.47 -7.94
C LYS A 154 1.50 -5.67 -8.25
N PHE A 155 0.43 -5.83 -7.48
CA PHE A 155 -0.56 -6.91 -7.62
C PHE A 155 -1.88 -6.43 -8.27
N ASP A 156 -1.89 -5.24 -8.86
CA ASP A 156 -3.01 -4.68 -9.64
C ASP A 156 -4.37 -4.73 -8.90
N VAL A 157 -4.40 -4.18 -7.69
CA VAL A 157 -5.59 -4.07 -6.82
C VAL A 157 -6.02 -2.60 -6.72
N VAL A 158 -6.63 -2.08 -7.79
CA VAL A 158 -6.94 -0.64 -7.95
C VAL A 158 -7.80 -0.07 -6.81
N SER A 159 -8.74 -0.85 -6.27
CA SER A 159 -9.57 -0.42 -5.13
C SER A 159 -8.74 -0.18 -3.87
N CYS A 160 -7.70 -0.98 -3.64
CA CYS A 160 -6.79 -0.81 -2.52
C CYS A 160 -5.91 0.43 -2.68
N ILE A 161 -5.42 0.71 -3.90
CA ILE A 161 -4.63 1.93 -4.19
C ILE A 161 -5.43 3.18 -3.84
N LYS A 162 -6.69 3.24 -4.27
CA LYS A 162 -7.60 4.35 -3.97
C LYS A 162 -7.82 4.53 -2.47
N LEU A 163 -8.16 3.45 -1.76
CA LEU A 163 -8.41 3.50 -0.32
C LEU A 163 -7.15 3.89 0.47
N CYS A 164 -5.98 3.36 0.11
CA CYS A 164 -4.72 3.75 0.73
C CYS A 164 -4.44 5.24 0.52
N SER A 165 -4.68 5.73 -0.69
CA SER A 165 -4.45 7.15 -1.03
C SER A 165 -5.37 8.07 -0.22
N GLN A 166 -6.67 7.73 -0.14
CA GLN A 166 -7.65 8.48 0.66
C GLN A 166 -7.26 8.52 2.13
N ARG A 167 -6.89 7.39 2.73
CA ARG A 167 -6.45 7.33 4.12
C ARG A 167 -5.16 8.10 4.38
N LEU A 168 -4.18 8.04 3.47
CA LEU A 168 -2.94 8.81 3.57
C LEU A 168 -3.17 10.33 3.52
N ILE A 169 -4.17 10.78 2.75
CA ILE A 169 -4.51 12.21 2.63
C ILE A 169 -5.38 12.67 3.80
N GLY A 170 -6.30 11.82 4.28
CA GLY A 170 -7.22 12.13 5.37
C GLY A 170 -6.60 12.14 6.77
N GLN A 171 -5.47 11.45 6.97
CA GLN A 171 -4.77 11.39 8.24
C GLN A 171 -3.56 12.34 8.28
N PRO A 172 -3.16 12.82 9.48
CA PRO A 172 -1.96 13.64 9.61
C PRO A 172 -0.72 12.86 9.16
N MET A 173 -0.14 13.28 8.04
CA MET A 173 1.06 12.66 7.49
C MET A 173 2.24 12.81 8.46
N THR A 174 3.07 11.78 8.60
CA THR A 174 4.33 11.85 9.36
C THR A 174 5.45 12.34 8.45
N LEU A 175 6.57 12.80 9.02
CA LEU A 175 7.75 13.16 8.22
C LEU A 175 8.24 11.96 7.37
N GLU A 176 8.25 10.77 7.96
CA GLU A 176 8.72 9.56 7.31
C GLU A 176 7.79 9.15 6.15
N SER A 177 6.47 9.17 6.37
CA SER A 177 5.51 8.86 5.31
C SER A 177 5.50 9.93 4.21
N ALA A 178 5.67 11.21 4.56
CA ALA A 178 5.74 12.29 3.57
C ALA A 178 6.93 12.13 2.62
N VAL A 179 8.12 11.81 3.16
CA VAL A 179 9.30 11.52 2.33
C VAL A 179 9.04 10.32 1.43
N ARG A 180 8.51 9.21 1.98
CA ARG A 180 8.16 8.04 1.16
C ARG A 180 7.12 8.34 0.08
N CYS A 181 6.14 9.19 0.34
CA CYS A 181 5.14 9.59 -0.65
C CYS A 181 5.76 10.36 -1.83
N LEU A 182 6.86 11.07 -1.63
CA LEU A 182 7.59 11.74 -2.71
C LEU A 182 8.37 10.76 -3.60
N ASP A 183 8.73 9.59 -3.07
CA ASP A 183 9.44 8.53 -3.80
C ASP A 183 8.49 7.59 -4.57
N ILE A 184 7.17 7.79 -4.45
CA ILE A 184 6.18 6.95 -5.14
C ILE A 184 6.28 7.16 -6.67
N PRO A 185 6.36 6.10 -7.48
CA PRO A 185 6.36 6.22 -8.93
C PRO A 185 5.12 6.94 -9.46
N CYS A 186 5.32 7.91 -10.36
CA CYS A 186 4.22 8.70 -10.95
C CYS A 186 3.21 7.85 -11.75
N SER A 187 3.55 6.60 -12.11
CA SER A 187 2.65 5.67 -12.79
C SER A 187 1.53 5.15 -11.90
N ILE A 188 1.70 5.20 -10.58
CA ILE A 188 0.69 4.72 -9.64
C ILE A 188 -0.49 5.71 -9.61
N SER A 189 -1.71 5.17 -9.65
CA SER A 189 -2.93 5.96 -9.53
C SER A 189 -2.91 6.78 -8.23
N MET A 190 -3.27 8.08 -8.30
CA MET A 190 -3.27 9.03 -7.17
C MET A 190 -1.86 9.43 -6.64
N ALA A 191 -0.77 9.04 -7.30
CA ALA A 191 0.59 9.45 -6.88
C ALA A 191 0.78 10.98 -6.87
N ALA A 192 0.15 11.71 -7.81
CA ALA A 192 0.22 13.16 -7.86
C ALA A 192 -0.43 13.81 -6.63
N ASP A 193 -1.62 13.34 -6.23
CA ASP A 193 -2.34 13.84 -5.07
C ASP A 193 -1.57 13.59 -3.77
N LEU A 194 -0.95 12.41 -3.67
CA LEU A 194 -0.08 12.04 -2.54
C LEU A 194 1.17 12.91 -2.49
N SER A 195 1.81 13.17 -3.65
CA SER A 195 2.96 14.06 -3.75
C SER A 195 2.62 15.49 -3.34
N GLU A 196 1.47 16.00 -3.77
CA GLU A 196 1.01 17.34 -3.41
C GLU A 196 0.70 17.44 -1.91
N ALA A 197 0.01 16.45 -1.34
CA ALA A 197 -0.27 16.37 0.08
C ALA A 197 1.03 16.35 0.91
N ALA A 198 2.02 15.55 0.49
CA ALA A 198 3.33 15.48 1.14
C ALA A 198 4.08 16.82 1.08
N LYS A 199 4.13 17.47 -0.09
CA LYS A 199 4.74 18.81 -0.25
C LYS A 199 4.06 19.82 0.67
N LYS A 200 2.73 19.87 0.68
CA LYS A 200 1.95 20.78 1.53
C LYS A 200 2.24 20.56 3.03
N PHE A 201 2.36 19.30 3.45
CA PHE A 201 2.72 18.97 4.82
C PHE A 201 4.12 19.46 5.20
N LEU A 202 5.13 19.18 4.35
CA LEU A 202 6.51 19.59 4.58
C LEU A 202 6.66 21.12 4.61
N SER A 203 6.02 21.83 3.68
CA SER A 203 6.03 23.30 3.66
C SER A 203 5.45 23.88 4.94
N LYS A 204 4.28 23.40 5.40
CA LYS A 204 3.67 23.85 6.67
C LYS A 204 4.58 23.61 7.87
N ARG A 205 5.27 22.47 7.91
CA ARG A 205 6.22 22.15 8.99
C ARG A 205 7.43 23.08 8.96
N TYR A 206 7.93 23.41 7.77
CA TYR A 206 9.04 24.33 7.59
C TYR A 206 8.69 25.76 8.01
N GLU A 207 7.53 26.28 7.60
CA GLU A 207 7.03 27.60 8.04
C GLU A 207 6.92 27.69 9.56
N LYS A 208 6.32 26.67 10.19
CA LYS A 208 6.22 26.61 11.66
C LYS A 208 7.60 26.66 12.33
N PHE A 209 8.59 25.97 11.76
CA PHE A 209 9.95 25.98 12.28
C PHE A 209 10.60 27.36 12.16
N LEU A 210 10.43 28.04 11.01
CA LEU A 210 10.91 29.40 10.82
C LEU A 210 10.29 30.37 11.83
N SER A 211 8.97 30.31 12.03
CA SER A 211 8.28 31.18 13.00
C SER A 211 8.72 30.92 14.44
N THR A 212 9.10 29.69 14.80
CA THR A 212 9.57 29.38 16.16
C THR A 212 11.00 29.81 16.46
N LYS A 213 11.85 30.02 15.45
CA LYS A 213 13.25 30.43 15.63
C LYS A 213 13.46 31.95 15.58
N MET A 214 12.48 32.70 15.08
CA MET A 214 12.57 34.16 14.93
C MET A 214 11.87 34.94 16.06
N ASN A 215 11.41 34.26 17.10
CA ASN A 215 10.94 34.82 18.38
C ASN A 215 11.83 34.33 19.51
#